data_AF-I0GTV7-F1
#
_entry.id   AF-I0GTV7-F1
#
_cell.length_a   1.000
_cell.length_b   1.000
_cell.length_c   1.000
_cell.angle_alpha   90.00
_cell.angle_beta   90.00
_cell.angle_gamma   90.00
#
_symmetry.space_group_name_H-M   'P 1'
#
loop_
_entity.id
_entity.type
_entity.pdbx_description
1 polymer ?
#
loop_
_entity_poly.entity_id
_entity_poly.type
_entity_poly.pdbx_seq_one_letter_code
_entity_poly.pdbx_strand_id
1 'polypeptide(L)'
;MICKKCGCIVETGAKVCTFCGEQAEVSSDDLLNTFAGDRAAEDIRAHIPTLVGLHELAEVPVDKERLIGELQRLQGYFSRIRGKYATLGDLWLMQSQNGEPKLGNYTLGGFLATLFFYLILTGFVPGVTWTFFFVVWLGATSITYIQAGKAYERRKAQLEADIRGVENEVRSYYNQADHCFLPLDYSDPQIIRELIVGITNGTITSFREYKVQG
;
A
#
# COMPACT_ATOMS: atom_id res chain seq x y z
N MET A 1 26.50 -0.21 -7.31
CA MET A 1 27.15 0.22 -6.05
C MET A 1 28.59 0.64 -6.34
N ILE A 2 29.14 1.65 -5.66
CA ILE A 2 30.51 2.16 -5.93
C ILE A 2 31.41 1.80 -4.74
N CYS A 3 32.58 1.21 -5.00
CA CYS A 3 33.53 0.88 -3.94
C CYS A 3 34.09 2.17 -3.29
N LYS A 4 33.94 2.32 -1.96
CA LYS A 4 34.43 3.50 -1.22
C LYS A 4 35.95 3.69 -1.30
N LYS A 5 36.71 2.62 -1.55
CA LYS A 5 38.18 2.64 -1.56
C LYS A 5 38.78 2.95 -2.94
N CYS A 6 38.22 2.38 -4.00
CA CYS A 6 38.77 2.52 -5.36
C CYS A 6 37.84 3.23 -6.36
N GLY A 7 36.61 3.57 -5.98
CA GLY A 7 35.66 4.29 -6.84
C GLY A 7 35.10 3.48 -8.01
N CYS A 8 35.44 2.18 -8.13
CA CYS A 8 34.94 1.34 -9.21
C CYS A 8 33.46 0.98 -9.02
N ILE A 9 32.73 0.89 -10.13
CA ILE A 9 31.35 0.39 -10.17
C ILE A 9 31.40 -1.13 -9.97
N VAL A 10 30.77 -1.61 -8.90
CA VAL A 10 30.69 -3.03 -8.54
C VAL A 10 29.34 -3.58 -9.00
N GLU A 11 29.37 -4.72 -9.69
CA GLU A 11 28.19 -5.46 -10.14
C GLU A 11 27.30 -5.87 -8.97
N THR A 12 25.98 -5.77 -9.17
CA THR A 12 24.97 -6.04 -8.16
C THR A 12 25.04 -7.51 -7.71
N GLY A 13 25.51 -7.77 -6.49
CA GLY A 13 25.66 -9.12 -5.92
C GLY A 13 27.12 -9.60 -5.71
N ALA A 14 28.12 -8.85 -6.17
CA ALA A 14 29.52 -9.19 -5.92
C ALA A 14 29.95 -8.85 -4.48
N LYS A 15 30.35 -9.88 -3.71
CA LYS A 15 30.75 -9.78 -2.29
C LYS A 15 32.10 -9.09 -2.06
N VAL A 16 32.92 -9.02 -3.10
CA VAL A 16 34.28 -8.47 -3.05
C VAL A 16 34.48 -7.60 -4.27
N CYS A 17 35.08 -6.42 -4.10
CA CYS A 17 35.48 -5.61 -5.23
C CYS A 17 36.59 -6.35 -6.01
N THR A 18 36.32 -6.70 -7.27
CA THR A 18 37.27 -7.39 -8.16
C THR A 18 38.55 -6.59 -8.42
N PHE A 19 38.55 -5.29 -8.14
CA PHE A 19 39.68 -4.41 -8.40
C PHE A 19 40.62 -4.22 -7.20
N CYS A 20 40.07 -4.05 -5.99
CA CYS A 20 40.87 -3.73 -4.79
C CYS A 20 40.81 -4.79 -3.70
N GLY A 21 40.02 -5.85 -3.88
CA GLY A 21 39.89 -6.95 -2.93
C GLY A 21 39.15 -6.60 -1.63
N GLU A 22 38.64 -5.37 -1.50
CA GLU A 22 37.91 -4.92 -0.31
C GLU A 22 36.54 -5.62 -0.26
N GLN A 23 36.17 -6.13 0.92
CA GLN A 23 34.81 -6.63 1.14
C GLN A 23 33.86 -5.45 1.03
N ALA A 24 32.86 -5.56 0.15
CA ALA A 24 31.75 -4.65 0.21
C ALA A 24 31.08 -4.92 1.56
N GLU A 25 31.01 -3.91 2.44
CA GLU A 25 30.26 -4.00 3.69
C GLU A 25 28.82 -4.37 3.33
N VAL A 26 28.51 -5.67 3.39
CA VAL A 26 27.14 -6.14 3.45
C VAL A 26 26.68 -5.66 4.81
N SER A 27 25.85 -4.60 4.83
CA SER A 27 25.31 -4.12 6.08
C SER A 27 24.61 -5.30 6.77
N SER A 28 24.75 -5.41 8.08
CA SER A 28 24.08 -6.46 8.85
C SER A 28 22.55 -6.43 8.66
N ASP A 29 22.00 -5.26 8.30
CA ASP A 29 20.60 -5.08 7.92
C ASP A 29 20.27 -5.82 6.62
N ASP A 30 21.21 -5.88 5.68
CA ASP A 30 21.05 -6.59 4.41
C ASP A 30 21.09 -8.11 4.59
N LEU A 31 21.82 -8.66 5.57
CA LEU A 31 21.83 -10.10 5.82
C LEU A 31 20.51 -10.57 6.45
N LEU A 32 19.97 -9.85 7.44
CA LEU A 32 18.67 -10.18 8.01
C LEU A 32 17.55 -9.99 6.99
N ASN A 33 17.60 -8.94 6.17
CA ASN A 33 16.65 -8.73 5.07
C ASN A 33 16.88 -9.70 3.90
N THR A 34 18.07 -10.22 3.66
CA THR A 34 18.30 -11.23 2.60
C THR A 34 17.90 -12.64 3.04
N PHE A 35 18.03 -12.97 4.33
CA PHE A 35 17.60 -14.27 4.89
C PHE A 35 16.09 -14.29 5.22
N ALA A 36 15.50 -13.16 5.60
CA ALA A 36 14.10 -13.05 6.02
C ALA A 36 13.21 -12.19 5.10
N GLY A 37 13.78 -11.40 4.20
CA GLY A 37 13.03 -10.56 3.26
C GLY A 37 12.32 -11.40 2.22
N ASP A 38 11.15 -10.91 1.85
CA ASP A 38 10.30 -11.57 0.90
C ASP A 38 10.61 -11.08 -0.51
N ARG A 39 11.44 -11.85 -1.24
CA ARG A 39 11.76 -11.54 -2.65
C ARG A 39 10.52 -11.31 -3.52
N ALA A 40 9.39 -11.94 -3.17
CA ALA A 40 8.13 -11.71 -3.89
C ALA A 40 7.55 -10.32 -3.61
N ALA A 41 7.67 -9.80 -2.39
CA ALA A 41 7.21 -8.45 -2.08
C ALA A 41 8.10 -7.39 -2.77
N GLU A 42 9.40 -7.64 -2.85
CA GLU A 42 10.34 -6.78 -3.57
C GLU A 42 10.09 -6.77 -5.08
N ASP A 43 9.86 -7.94 -5.67
CA ASP A 43 9.49 -8.08 -7.08
C ASP A 43 8.19 -7.33 -7.41
N ILE A 44 7.17 -7.44 -6.55
CA ILE A 44 5.93 -6.67 -6.71
C ILE A 44 6.21 -5.17 -6.69
N ARG A 45 7.01 -4.68 -5.72
CA ARG A 45 7.38 -3.26 -5.62
C ARG A 45 8.13 -2.76 -6.84
N ALA A 46 9.02 -3.57 -7.40
CA ALA A 46 9.78 -3.24 -8.60
C ALA A 46 8.88 -3.04 -9.83
N HIS A 47 7.73 -3.73 -9.87
CA HIS A 47 6.76 -3.66 -10.96
C HIS A 47 5.59 -2.69 -10.71
N ILE A 48 5.62 -1.90 -9.63
CA ILE A 48 4.58 -0.89 -9.38
C ILE A 48 4.64 0.17 -10.50
N PRO A 49 3.53 0.42 -11.22
CA PRO A 49 3.52 1.37 -12.31
C PRO A 49 3.73 2.79 -11.78
N THR A 50 4.44 3.62 -12.56
CA THR A 50 4.63 5.03 -12.22
C THR A 50 3.30 5.76 -12.17
N LEU A 51 3.16 6.69 -11.23
CA LEU A 51 1.95 7.49 -11.07
C LEU A 51 1.71 8.36 -12.31
N VAL A 52 0.49 8.29 -12.87
CA VAL A 52 0.08 9.12 -14.00
C VAL A 52 -0.07 10.58 -13.54
N GLY A 53 0.60 11.50 -14.24
CA GLY A 53 0.48 12.94 -14.03
C GLY A 53 -0.89 13.45 -14.48
N LEU A 54 -1.44 14.44 -13.77
CA LEU A 54 -2.71 15.06 -14.13
C LEU A 54 -2.51 16.16 -15.16
N HIS A 55 -3.44 16.28 -16.11
CA HIS A 55 -3.48 17.41 -17.04
C HIS A 55 -3.90 18.72 -16.34
N GLU A 56 -3.52 19.84 -16.94
CA GLU A 56 -3.91 21.16 -16.45
C GLU A 56 -5.44 21.35 -16.55
N LEU A 57 -5.99 21.99 -15.53
CA LEU A 57 -7.43 22.24 -15.44
C LEU A 57 -7.85 23.27 -16.48
N ALA A 58 -8.99 23.03 -17.12
CA ALA A 58 -9.62 24.03 -17.97
C ALA A 58 -10.17 25.20 -17.15
N GLU A 59 -10.38 26.34 -17.80
CA GLU A 59 -11.00 27.50 -17.17
C GLU A 59 -12.44 27.19 -16.71
N VAL A 60 -12.79 27.67 -15.52
CA VAL A 60 -14.13 27.49 -14.96
C VAL A 60 -15.12 28.39 -15.71
N PRO A 61 -16.25 27.85 -16.21
CA PRO A 61 -17.29 28.66 -16.83
C PRO A 61 -17.82 29.76 -15.89
N VAL A 62 -17.85 31.00 -16.37
CA VAL A 62 -18.34 32.17 -15.59
C VAL A 62 -19.87 32.18 -15.52
N ASP A 63 -20.53 31.68 -16.56
CA ASP A 63 -21.98 31.62 -16.64
C ASP A 63 -22.54 30.42 -15.86
N LYS A 64 -23.59 30.67 -15.05
CA LYS A 64 -24.19 29.67 -14.16
C LYS A 64 -24.86 28.54 -14.93
N GLU A 65 -25.59 28.87 -16.00
CA GLU A 65 -26.31 27.88 -16.81
C GLU A 65 -25.31 26.97 -17.52
N ARG A 66 -24.26 27.56 -18.10
CA ARG A 66 -23.15 26.82 -18.71
C ARG A 66 -22.38 25.96 -17.70
N LEU A 67 -22.13 26.47 -16.48
CA LEU A 67 -21.49 25.70 -15.41
C LEU A 67 -22.30 24.45 -15.04
N ILE A 68 -23.61 24.59 -14.83
CA ILE A 68 -24.49 23.46 -14.50
C ILE A 68 -24.52 22.44 -15.64
N GLY A 69 -24.62 22.90 -16.90
CA GLY A 69 -24.60 22.02 -18.06
C GLY A 69 -23.32 21.20 -18.17
N GLU A 70 -22.17 21.83 -17.95
CA GLU A 70 -20.87 21.13 -17.95
C GLU A 70 -20.73 20.18 -16.75
N LEU A 71 -21.19 20.55 -15.56
CA LEU A 71 -21.21 19.66 -14.40
C LEU A 71 -22.06 18.41 -14.65
N GLN A 72 -23.24 18.56 -15.27
CA GLN A 72 -24.09 17.42 -15.65
C GLN A 72 -23.40 16.52 -16.69
N ARG A 73 -22.70 17.11 -17.67
CA ARG A 73 -21.89 16.34 -18.63
C ARG A 73 -20.80 15.54 -17.94
N LEU A 74 -20.03 16.18 -17.06
CA LEU A 74 -18.95 15.54 -16.30
C LEU A 74 -19.50 14.46 -15.36
N GLN A 75 -20.63 14.70 -14.70
CA GLN A 75 -21.30 13.69 -13.87
C GLN A 75 -21.63 12.43 -14.70
N GLY A 76 -22.22 12.62 -15.89
CA GLY A 76 -22.53 11.52 -16.81
C GLY A 76 -21.26 10.78 -17.24
N TYR A 77 -20.19 11.50 -17.54
CA TYR A 77 -18.91 10.93 -17.95
C TYR A 77 -18.25 10.09 -16.83
N PHE A 78 -18.12 10.64 -15.63
CA PHE A 78 -17.49 9.97 -14.49
C PHE A 78 -18.36 8.86 -13.90
N SER A 79 -19.68 8.88 -14.12
CA SER A 79 -20.57 7.80 -13.68
C SER A 79 -20.17 6.42 -14.22
N ARG A 80 -19.53 6.37 -15.39
CA ARG A 80 -19.04 5.14 -16.03
C ARG A 80 -17.93 4.45 -15.24
N ILE A 81 -17.12 5.22 -14.50
CA ILE A 81 -16.01 4.70 -13.69
C ILE A 81 -16.27 4.80 -12.19
N ARG A 82 -17.52 5.06 -11.76
CA ARG A 82 -17.88 5.14 -10.33
C ARG A 82 -17.42 3.93 -9.52
N GLY A 83 -17.49 2.73 -10.11
CA GLY A 83 -17.03 1.50 -9.45
C GLY A 83 -15.53 1.53 -9.11
N LYS A 84 -14.71 2.24 -9.89
CA LYS A 84 -13.27 2.39 -9.63
C LYS A 84 -12.99 3.32 -8.45
N TYR A 85 -13.72 4.42 -8.31
CA TYR A 85 -13.64 5.27 -7.11
C TYR A 85 -14.03 4.51 -5.84
N ALA A 86 -15.12 3.73 -5.89
CA ALA A 86 -15.53 2.87 -4.77
C ALA A 86 -14.46 1.81 -4.44
N THR A 87 -13.93 1.13 -5.46
CA THR A 87 -12.85 0.14 -5.31
C THR A 87 -11.61 0.76 -4.69
N LEU A 88 -11.23 1.97 -5.13
CA LEU A 88 -10.10 2.69 -4.57
C LEU A 88 -10.33 2.94 -3.08
N GLY A 89 -11.50 3.46 -2.70
CA GLY A 89 -11.89 3.65 -1.29
C GLY A 89 -11.81 2.37 -0.45
N ASP A 90 -12.31 1.25 -0.99
CA ASP A 90 -12.22 -0.07 -0.33
C ASP A 90 -10.77 -0.52 -0.16
N LEU A 91 -9.90 -0.32 -1.16
CA LEU A 91 -8.48 -0.65 -1.08
C LEU A 91 -7.75 0.20 -0.04
N TRP A 92 -8.04 1.50 0.04
CA TRP A 92 -7.50 2.38 1.09
C TRP A 92 -7.96 1.93 2.48
N LEU A 93 -9.22 1.52 2.63
CA LEU A 93 -9.74 0.97 3.87
C LEU A 93 -9.00 -0.33 4.25
N MET A 94 -8.84 -1.26 3.29
CA MET A 94 -8.07 -2.50 3.50
C MET A 94 -6.63 -2.20 3.91
N GLN A 95 -5.99 -1.20 3.30
CA GLN A 95 -4.63 -0.78 3.66
C GLN A 95 -4.57 -0.22 5.09
N SER A 96 -5.52 0.63 5.49
CA SER A 96 -5.57 1.19 6.86
C SER A 96 -5.82 0.12 7.93
N GLN A 97 -6.55 -0.93 7.58
CA GLN A 97 -6.84 -2.07 8.47
C GLN A 97 -5.73 -3.14 8.44
N ASN A 98 -4.77 -3.04 7.52
CA ASN A 98 -3.67 -3.99 7.40
C ASN A 98 -2.63 -3.74 8.49
N GLY A 99 -2.90 -4.27 9.68
CA GLY A 99 -2.03 -4.14 10.85
C GLY A 99 -0.78 -5.03 10.79
N GLU A 100 0.33 -4.49 11.28
CA GLU A 100 1.59 -5.23 11.40
C GLU A 100 1.49 -6.40 12.39
N PRO A 101 2.16 -7.53 12.12
CA PRO A 101 2.21 -8.65 13.04
C PRO A 101 2.97 -8.24 14.33
N LYS A 102 2.26 -8.24 15.46
CA LYS A 102 2.82 -7.88 16.76
C LYS A 102 3.46 -9.10 17.43
N LEU A 103 4.76 -9.03 17.73
CA LEU A 103 5.51 -10.12 18.38
C LEU A 103 4.81 -10.66 19.63
N GLY A 104 4.27 -9.77 20.48
CA GLY A 104 3.56 -10.13 21.72
C GLY A 104 2.40 -11.10 21.53
N ASN A 105 1.66 -10.98 20.42
CA ASN A 105 0.54 -11.87 20.12
C ASN A 105 1.03 -13.29 19.77
N TYR A 106 2.14 -13.39 19.03
CA TYR A 106 2.74 -14.67 18.63
C TYR A 106 3.47 -15.35 19.80
N THR A 107 4.10 -14.58 20.69
CA THR A 107 4.70 -15.12 21.91
C THR A 107 3.64 -15.71 22.83
N LEU A 108 2.54 -14.98 23.07
CA LEU A 108 1.44 -15.44 23.93
C LEU A 108 0.71 -16.64 23.30
N GLY A 109 0.34 -16.54 22.03
CA GLY A 109 -0.34 -17.62 21.32
C GLY A 109 0.51 -18.89 21.22
N GLY A 110 1.79 -18.74 20.88
CA GLY A 110 2.73 -19.86 20.86
C GLY A 110 2.94 -20.48 22.24
N PHE A 111 2.95 -19.67 23.31
CA PHE A 111 3.10 -20.15 24.67
C PHE A 111 1.90 -21.01 25.07
N LEU A 112 0.69 -20.49 24.86
CA LEU A 112 -0.55 -21.20 25.16
C LEU A 112 -0.67 -22.51 24.37
N ALA A 113 -0.33 -22.48 23.08
CA ALA A 113 -0.33 -23.67 22.24
C ALA A 113 0.69 -24.71 22.73
N THR A 114 1.93 -24.30 23.00
CA THR A 114 2.97 -25.22 23.46
C THR A 114 2.64 -25.78 24.84
N LEU A 115 2.03 -24.96 25.72
CA LEU A 115 1.64 -25.37 27.07
C LEU A 115 0.56 -26.44 27.01
N PHE A 116 -0.44 -26.24 26.14
CA PHE A 116 -1.48 -27.23 25.91
C PHE A 116 -0.90 -28.60 25.48
N PHE A 117 0.01 -28.62 24.49
CA PHE A 117 0.65 -29.87 24.05
C PHE A 117 1.58 -30.48 25.10
N TYR A 118 2.31 -29.64 25.83
CA TYR A 118 3.21 -30.09 26.90
C TYR A 118 2.44 -30.82 28.01
N LEU A 119 1.33 -30.25 28.47
CA LEU A 119 0.49 -30.88 29.50
C LEU A 119 -0.03 -32.25 29.05
N ILE A 120 -0.43 -32.39 27.79
CA ILE A 120 -0.82 -33.69 27.22
C ILE A 120 0.37 -34.65 27.24
N LEU A 121 1.51 -34.25 26.66
CA LEU A 121 2.70 -35.09 26.52
C LEU A 121 3.25 -35.58 27.86
N THR A 122 3.25 -34.75 28.90
CA THR A 122 3.71 -35.15 30.25
C THR A 122 2.89 -36.28 30.87
N GLY A 123 1.62 -36.43 30.47
CA GLY A 123 0.77 -37.54 30.90
C GLY A 123 1.07 -38.87 30.20
N PHE A 124 1.64 -38.83 28.99
CA PHE A 124 1.91 -40.01 28.17
C PHE A 124 3.39 -40.41 28.11
N VAL A 125 4.30 -39.46 28.30
CA VAL A 125 5.75 -39.66 28.15
C VAL A 125 6.44 -39.27 29.47
N PRO A 126 6.82 -40.26 30.31
CA PRO A 126 7.60 -39.98 31.51
C PRO A 126 9.00 -39.47 31.14
N GLY A 127 9.43 -38.36 31.75
CA GLY A 127 10.78 -37.79 31.57
C GLY A 127 10.90 -36.59 30.63
N VAL A 128 9.79 -36.02 30.13
CA VAL A 128 9.83 -34.77 29.35
C VAL A 128 10.34 -33.63 30.23
N THR A 129 11.49 -33.06 29.87
CA THR A 129 12.09 -31.94 30.60
C THR A 129 11.47 -30.61 30.19
N TRP A 130 11.43 -29.64 31.10
CA TRP A 130 10.97 -28.28 30.83
C TRP A 130 11.82 -27.57 29.75
N THR A 131 13.06 -28.00 29.54
CA THR A 131 13.91 -27.47 28.47
C THR A 131 13.33 -27.76 27.08
N PHE A 132 12.70 -28.92 26.88
CA PHE A 132 12.02 -29.25 25.62
C PHE A 132 10.88 -28.26 25.33
N PHE A 133 10.10 -27.91 26.36
CA PHE A 133 9.02 -26.93 26.24
C PHE A 133 9.52 -25.59 25.69
N PHE A 134 10.56 -25.01 26.31
CA PHE A 134 11.06 -23.70 25.89
C PHE A 134 11.69 -23.72 24.50
N VAL A 135 12.37 -24.81 24.11
CA VAL A 135 12.95 -24.96 22.77
C VAL A 135 11.85 -25.04 21.71
N VAL A 136 10.81 -25.86 21.94
CA VAL A 136 9.69 -25.98 21.01
C VAL A 136 8.89 -24.68 20.93
N TRP A 137 8.61 -24.06 22.06
CA TRP A 137 7.89 -22.78 22.10
C TRP A 137 8.62 -21.69 21.33
N LEU A 138 9.91 -21.48 21.63
CA LEU A 138 10.71 -20.45 20.98
C LEU A 138 10.85 -20.73 19.48
N GLY A 139 11.07 -21.99 19.09
CA GLY A 139 11.13 -22.39 17.69
C GLY A 139 9.80 -22.14 16.94
N ALA A 140 8.68 -22.60 17.49
CA ALA A 140 7.36 -22.44 16.89
C ALA A 140 6.94 -20.97 16.79
N THR A 141 7.11 -20.18 17.85
CA THR A 141 6.84 -18.74 17.85
C THR A 141 7.69 -18.01 16.82
N SER A 142 9.00 -18.32 16.73
CA SER A 142 9.88 -17.66 15.77
C SER A 142 9.48 -17.95 14.32
N ILE A 143 9.22 -19.22 13.98
CA ILE A 143 8.84 -19.62 12.62
C ILE A 143 7.52 -18.98 12.22
N THR A 144 6.49 -19.05 13.09
CA THR A 144 5.16 -18.49 12.81
C THR A 144 5.21 -16.98 12.68
N TYR A 145 5.96 -16.29 13.53
CA TYR A 145 6.16 -14.85 13.45
C TYR A 145 6.84 -14.43 12.13
N ILE A 146 7.91 -15.12 11.73
CA ILE A 146 8.61 -14.82 10.47
C ILE A 146 7.71 -15.05 9.25
N GLN A 147 6.94 -16.15 9.24
CA GLN A 147 5.99 -16.42 8.14
C GLN A 147 4.91 -15.35 8.05
N ALA A 148 4.39 -14.91 9.21
CA ALA A 148 3.41 -13.82 9.25
C ALA A 148 4.00 -12.48 8.78
N GLY A 149 5.25 -12.18 9.13
CA GLY A 149 5.97 -11.00 8.62
C GLY A 149 6.10 -11.00 7.10
N LYS A 150 6.51 -12.14 6.52
CA LYS A 150 6.60 -12.31 5.06
C LYS A 150 5.24 -12.14 4.38
N ALA A 151 4.21 -12.79 4.90
CA ALA A 151 2.86 -12.66 4.38
C ALA A 151 2.33 -11.22 4.46
N TYR A 152 2.63 -10.52 5.55
CA TYR A 152 2.29 -9.11 5.74
C TYR A 152 2.96 -8.22 4.67
N GLU A 153 4.27 -8.36 4.47
CA GLU A 153 5.01 -7.57 3.49
C GLU A 153 4.52 -7.83 2.06
N ARG A 154 4.23 -9.09 1.69
CA ARG A 154 3.59 -9.42 0.41
C ARG A 154 2.26 -8.72 0.25
N ARG A 155 1.36 -8.85 1.23
CA ARG A 155 0.03 -8.26 1.17
C ARG A 155 0.09 -6.74 1.09
N LYS A 156 1.01 -6.13 1.83
CA LYS A 156 1.27 -4.68 1.78
C LYS A 156 1.72 -4.25 0.39
N ALA A 157 2.67 -4.96 -0.21
CA ALA A 157 3.14 -4.68 -1.57
C ALA A 157 2.03 -4.88 -2.62
N GLN A 158 1.22 -5.93 -2.49
CA GLN A 158 0.06 -6.17 -3.37
C GLN A 158 -0.96 -5.05 -3.28
N LEU A 159 -1.36 -4.66 -2.06
CA LEU A 159 -2.29 -3.55 -1.86
C LEU A 159 -1.76 -2.25 -2.43
N GLU A 160 -0.47 -1.95 -2.26
CA GLU A 160 0.15 -0.76 -2.85
C GLU A 160 0.12 -0.77 -4.38
N ALA A 161 0.43 -1.93 -4.99
CA ALA A 161 0.36 -2.10 -6.44
C ALA A 161 -1.08 -1.97 -6.97
N ASP A 162 -2.06 -2.58 -6.30
CA ASP A 162 -3.47 -2.53 -6.66
C ASP A 162 -4.03 -1.10 -6.54
N ILE A 163 -3.73 -0.40 -5.43
CA ILE A 163 -4.10 1.01 -5.24
C ILE A 163 -3.52 1.85 -6.39
N ARG A 164 -2.22 1.68 -6.69
CA ARG A 164 -1.57 2.43 -7.76
C ARG A 164 -2.17 2.14 -9.13
N GLY A 165 -2.48 0.87 -9.41
CA GLY A 165 -3.10 0.43 -10.66
C GLY A 165 -4.46 1.10 -10.86
N VAL A 166 -5.34 0.99 -9.86
CA VAL A 166 -6.68 1.59 -9.92
C VAL A 166 -6.61 3.13 -9.95
N GLU A 167 -5.72 3.73 -9.15
CA GLU A 167 -5.49 5.19 -9.18
C GLU A 167 -5.06 5.66 -10.57
N ASN A 168 -4.14 4.95 -11.21
CA ASN A 168 -3.68 5.28 -12.56
C ASN A 168 -4.79 5.12 -13.60
N GLU A 169 -5.64 4.10 -13.50
CA GLU A 169 -6.82 3.96 -14.36
C GLU A 169 -7.74 5.17 -14.22
N VAL A 170 -8.06 5.57 -12.98
CA VAL A 170 -8.90 6.75 -12.69
C VAL A 170 -8.26 8.02 -13.25
N ARG A 171 -6.96 8.25 -12.99
CA ARG A 171 -6.21 9.41 -13.51
C ARG A 171 -6.14 9.42 -15.03
N SER A 172 -5.94 8.27 -15.66
CA SER A 172 -5.90 8.15 -17.12
C SER A 172 -7.25 8.47 -17.77
N TYR A 173 -8.35 8.03 -17.15
CA TYR A 173 -9.71 8.32 -17.60
C TYR A 173 -10.08 9.79 -17.35
N TYR A 174 -9.62 10.35 -16.23
CA TYR A 174 -9.76 11.77 -15.90
C TYR A 174 -9.05 12.65 -16.94
N ASN A 175 -7.82 12.30 -17.34
CA ASN A 175 -7.07 13.05 -18.35
C ASN A 175 -7.70 13.03 -19.76
N GLN A 176 -8.59 12.08 -20.03
CA GLN A 176 -9.35 11.99 -21.29
C GLN A 176 -10.65 12.83 -21.26
N ALA A 177 -11.00 13.42 -20.12
CA ALA A 177 -12.19 14.25 -20.01
C ALA A 177 -11.98 15.60 -20.72
N ASP A 178 -12.75 15.85 -21.78
CA ASP A 178 -12.72 17.12 -22.49
C ASP A 178 -13.12 18.28 -21.58
N HIS A 179 -12.34 19.37 -21.62
CA HIS A 179 -12.60 20.62 -20.88
C HIS A 179 -12.91 20.42 -19.38
N CYS A 180 -12.19 19.50 -18.72
CA CYS A 180 -12.37 19.28 -17.29
C CYS A 180 -11.79 20.44 -16.47
N PHE A 181 -12.67 21.16 -15.76
CA PHE A 181 -12.28 22.23 -14.82
C PHE A 181 -12.36 21.78 -13.35
N LEU A 182 -12.85 20.55 -13.09
CA LEU A 182 -12.95 19.97 -11.76
C LEU A 182 -11.64 19.27 -11.38
N PRO A 183 -11.03 19.54 -10.21
CA PRO A 183 -9.94 18.73 -9.67
C PRO A 183 -10.37 17.27 -9.48
N LEU A 184 -9.39 16.35 -9.51
CA LEU A 184 -9.62 14.92 -9.38
C LEU A 184 -10.44 14.55 -8.13
N ASP A 185 -10.18 15.18 -6.99
CA ASP A 185 -10.87 14.88 -5.73
C ASP A 185 -12.38 15.17 -5.78
N TYR A 186 -12.81 16.06 -6.69
CA TYR A 186 -14.22 16.42 -6.91
C TYR A 186 -14.83 15.75 -8.14
N SER A 187 -14.09 14.82 -8.78
CA SER A 187 -14.56 14.11 -9.97
C SER A 187 -15.48 12.92 -9.64
N ASP A 188 -15.65 12.58 -8.35
CA ASP A 188 -16.61 11.54 -7.95
C ASP A 188 -18.05 11.97 -8.33
N PRO A 189 -18.81 11.12 -9.06
CA PRO A 189 -20.18 11.42 -9.48
C PRO A 189 -21.15 11.80 -8.36
N GLN A 190 -20.93 11.32 -7.12
CA GLN A 190 -21.72 11.72 -5.95
C GLN A 190 -21.43 13.16 -5.56
N ILE A 191 -20.15 13.54 -5.49
CA ILE A 191 -19.72 14.90 -5.17
C ILE A 191 -20.20 15.87 -6.25
N ILE A 192 -20.07 15.53 -7.53
CA ILE A 192 -20.58 16.36 -8.63
C ILE A 192 -22.10 16.56 -8.50
N ARG A 193 -22.85 15.54 -8.08
CA ARG A 193 -24.29 15.66 -7.84
C ARG A 193 -24.59 16.69 -6.73
N GLU A 194 -23.87 16.61 -5.63
CA GLU A 194 -24.02 17.53 -4.50
C GLU A 194 -23.69 18.97 -4.90
N LEU A 195 -22.63 19.16 -5.71
CA LEU A 195 -22.28 20.46 -6.28
C LEU A 195 -23.39 21.02 -7.18
N ILE A 196 -23.95 20.21 -8.09
CA ILE A 196 -25.06 20.62 -8.95
C ILE A 196 -26.26 21.08 -8.10
N VAL A 197 -26.64 20.30 -7.09
CA VAL A 197 -27.76 20.64 -6.19
C VAL A 197 -27.47 21.92 -5.42
N GLY A 198 -26.27 22.08 -4.85
CA GLY A 198 -25.89 23.26 -4.08
C GLY A 198 -25.86 24.55 -4.93
N ILE A 199 -25.35 24.49 -6.15
CA ILE A 199 -25.33 25.63 -7.07
C ILE A 199 -26.75 25.98 -7.54
N THR A 200 -27.58 24.96 -7.80
CA THR A 200 -28.98 25.17 -8.22
C THR A 200 -29.79 25.84 -7.12
N ASN A 201 -29.63 25.40 -5.88
CA ASN A 201 -30.33 25.93 -4.71
C ASN A 201 -29.76 27.27 -4.20
N GLY A 202 -28.65 27.75 -4.77
CA GLY A 202 -28.02 29.00 -4.39
C GLY A 202 -27.25 28.95 -3.06
N THR A 203 -26.99 27.76 -2.52
CA THR A 203 -26.15 27.59 -1.31
C THR A 203 -24.67 27.67 -1.62
N ILE A 204 -24.27 27.50 -2.89
CA ILE A 204 -22.89 27.64 -3.38
C ILE A 204 -22.88 28.66 -4.51
N THR A 205 -22.19 29.80 -4.30
CA THR A 205 -22.14 30.93 -5.25
C THR A 205 -21.05 30.78 -6.32
N SER A 206 -19.98 30.02 -6.07
CA SER A 206 -19.05 29.57 -7.11
C SER A 206 -18.25 28.33 -6.69
N PHE A 207 -17.80 27.53 -7.67
CA PHE A 207 -16.86 26.41 -7.43
C PHE A 207 -15.55 26.88 -6.73
N ARG A 208 -15.19 28.15 -6.89
CA ARG A 208 -14.00 28.77 -6.28
C ARG A 208 -14.13 28.96 -4.76
N GLU A 209 -15.34 29.08 -4.22
CA GLU A 209 -15.58 29.19 -2.77
C GLU A 209 -15.63 27.84 -2.05
N TYR A 210 -16.02 26.77 -2.76
CA TYR A 210 -16.05 25.41 -2.19
C TYR A 210 -14.65 24.91 -1.77
N LYS A 211 -13.59 25.42 -2.41
CA LYS A 211 -12.18 25.13 -2.06
C LYS A 211 -11.75 25.71 -0.70
N VAL A 212 -12.51 26.62 -0.10
CA VAL A 212 -12.11 27.35 1.13
C VAL A 212 -12.75 26.78 2.40
N GLN A 213 -13.77 25.92 2.27
CA GLN A 213 -14.51 25.36 3.42
C GLN A 213 -14.25 23.87 3.71
N GLY A 214 -13.37 23.22 2.94
CA GLY A 214 -12.98 21.81 3.11
C GLY A 214 -11.52 21.67 3.55
#